data_AF-A0A3N4ART3-F1
#
_entry.id   AF-A0A3N4ART3-F1
#
_cell.length_a   1.000
_cell.length_b   1.000
_cell.length_c   1.000
_cell.angle_alpha   90.00
_cell.angle_beta   90.00
_cell.angle_gamma   90.00
#
_symmetry.space_group_name_H-M   'P 1'
#
loop_
_entity.id
_entity.type
_entity.pdbx_description
1 polymer ?
#
loop_
_entity_poly.entity_id
_entity_poly.type
_entity_poly.pdbx_seq_one_letter_code
_entity_poly.pdbx_strand_id
1 'polypeptide(L)'
;MRYLIAIVMALAANNALAATVFKCELPNGQTQFSDQPCPGDVESEQMEVTHEKSGVNLSPSTEHLEFQQRRDIDRERQSIQLRRSSTAAQMASAPCRTFNSSELRTLIIRHNVVSGMKRADALRAWGSPTRINGDQHAYHWARGGSSYFYVRNGCVNTVQGQWGG
;
A
#
# COMPACT_ATOMS: atom_id res chain seq x y z
N MET A 1 -8.37 -29.83 60.64
CA MET A 1 -8.87 -28.93 59.59
C MET A 1 -9.06 -27.47 60.03
N ARG A 2 -9.35 -27.14 61.30
CA ARG A 2 -9.42 -25.74 61.77
C ARG A 2 -8.06 -25.05 61.96
N TYR A 3 -7.02 -25.80 62.35
CA TYR A 3 -5.68 -25.23 62.62
C TYR A 3 -4.85 -24.95 61.36
N LEU A 4 -5.15 -25.61 60.23
CA LEU A 4 -4.44 -25.39 58.96
C LEU A 4 -4.81 -24.07 58.28
N ILE A 5 -6.05 -23.59 58.48
CA ILE A 5 -6.52 -22.33 57.90
C ILE A 5 -5.87 -21.12 58.61
N ALA A 6 -5.61 -21.23 59.92
CA ALA A 6 -4.98 -20.18 60.71
C ALA A 6 -3.49 -19.94 60.33
N ILE A 7 -2.76 -21.01 59.98
CA ILE A 7 -1.34 -20.92 59.60
C ILE A 7 -1.16 -20.28 58.22
N VAL A 8 -2.07 -20.55 57.27
CA VAL A 8 -2.02 -19.94 55.93
C VAL A 8 -2.36 -18.45 55.97
N MET A 9 -3.24 -18.02 56.88
CA MET A 9 -3.60 -16.61 57.02
C MET A 9 -2.52 -15.76 57.71
N ALA A 10 -1.66 -16.37 58.54
CA ALA A 10 -0.52 -15.68 59.17
C ALA A 10 0.67 -15.47 58.20
N LEU A 11 0.81 -16.29 57.15
CA LEU A 11 1.91 -16.14 56.18
C LEU A 11 1.66 -15.05 55.11
N ALA A 12 0.43 -14.57 54.97
CA ALA A 12 0.07 -13.58 53.95
C ALA A 12 0.36 -12.11 54.34
N ALA A 13 0.77 -11.85 55.58
CA ALA A 13 0.91 -10.48 56.10
C ALA A 13 2.29 -9.82 55.86
N ASN A 14 3.27 -10.53 55.29
CA ASN A 14 4.66 -10.05 55.24
C ASN A 14 5.11 -9.36 53.94
N ASN A 15 4.21 -8.96 53.04
CA ASN A 15 4.61 -8.28 51.80
C ASN A 15 3.85 -6.98 51.55
N ALA A 16 3.89 -6.07 52.51
CA ALA A 16 3.59 -4.66 52.31
C ALA A 16 4.85 -3.84 52.60
N LEU A 17 5.89 -3.99 51.76
CA LEU A 17 7.00 -3.04 51.74
C LEU A 17 6.59 -1.87 50.84
N ALA A 18 6.14 -0.79 51.47
CA ALA A 18 6.21 0.52 50.85
C ALA A 18 7.70 0.79 50.54
N ALA A 19 8.02 1.12 49.29
CA ALA A 19 9.38 1.41 48.88
C ALA A 19 9.81 2.78 49.44
N THR A 20 10.41 2.78 50.63
CA THR A 20 11.08 3.95 51.20
C THR A 20 12.57 3.81 50.96
N VAL A 21 13.18 4.77 50.24
CA VAL A 21 14.61 4.79 49.97
C VAL A 21 15.33 5.47 51.13
N PHE A 22 16.26 4.77 51.76
CA PHE A 22 17.05 5.29 52.88
C PHE A 22 18.44 5.71 52.39
N LYS A 23 18.88 6.89 52.82
CA LYS A 23 20.26 7.35 52.61
C LYS A 23 21.11 6.93 53.81
N CYS A 24 22.06 6.02 53.60
CA CYS A 24 23.00 5.56 54.62
C CYS A 24 24.35 6.26 54.45
N GLU A 25 24.86 6.90 55.51
CA GLU A 25 26.22 7.45 55.52
C GLU A 25 27.17 6.42 56.17
N LEU A 26 28.04 5.81 55.37
CA LEU A 26 29.00 4.83 55.87
C LEU A 26 30.16 5.55 56.59
N PRO A 27 30.84 4.90 57.57
CA PRO A 27 31.95 5.50 58.33
C PRO A 27 33.16 5.96 57.50
N ASN A 28 33.21 5.58 56.22
CA ASN A 28 34.21 5.99 55.23
C ASN A 28 33.82 7.26 54.45
N GLY A 29 32.73 7.95 54.84
CA GLY A 29 32.23 9.16 54.20
C GLY A 29 31.49 8.93 52.88
N GLN A 30 31.16 7.68 52.53
CA GLN A 30 30.42 7.35 51.31
C GLN A 30 28.92 7.22 51.61
N THR A 31 28.10 7.88 50.79
CA THR A 31 26.65 7.78 50.87
C THR A 31 26.16 6.64 49.98
N GLN A 32 25.41 5.70 50.55
CA GLN A 32 24.78 4.59 49.84
C GLN A 32 23.27 4.69 50.00
N PHE A 33 22.53 4.52 48.90
CA PHE A 33 21.07 4.46 48.92
C PHE A 33 20.63 3.00 48.94
N SER A 34 19.72 2.66 49.85
CA SER A 34 19.24 1.29 50.06
C SER A 34 17.73 1.27 50.24
N ASP A 35 17.10 0.24 49.70
CA ASP A 35 15.67 -0.05 49.87
C ASP A 35 15.39 -0.80 51.19
N GLN A 36 16.43 -1.06 51.98
CA GLN A 36 16.39 -1.65 53.32
C GLN A 36 17.04 -0.70 54.34
N PRO A 37 16.55 -0.65 55.59
CA PRO A 37 17.12 0.20 56.64
C PRO A 37 18.62 -0.11 56.85
N CYS A 38 19.41 0.94 57.02
CA CYS A 38 20.86 0.86 57.15
C CYS A 38 21.27 -0.06 58.32
N PRO A 39 22.22 -0.99 58.14
CA PRO A 39 22.70 -1.82 59.24
C PRO A 39 23.54 -1.00 60.23
N GLY A 40 23.14 -1.00 61.51
CA GLY A 40 23.78 -0.27 62.60
C GLY A 40 23.03 1.01 63.00
N ASP A 41 23.33 1.57 64.17
CA ASP A 41 22.71 2.79 64.76
C ASP A 41 23.10 4.08 64.00
N VAL A 42 23.05 4.06 62.67
CA VAL A 42 23.30 5.22 61.81
C VAL A 42 21.97 5.88 61.49
N GLU A 43 21.89 7.20 61.74
CA GLU A 43 20.69 8.00 61.45
C GLU A 43 20.30 7.85 59.98
N SER A 44 19.12 7.26 59.76
CA SER A 44 18.56 7.09 58.42
C SER A 44 17.52 8.16 58.17
N GLU A 45 17.82 9.12 57.29
CA GLU A 45 16.82 10.06 56.78
C GLU A 45 16.06 9.39 55.62
N GLN A 46 14.72 9.34 55.74
CA GLN A 46 13.85 8.89 54.66
C GLN A 46 13.74 10.01 53.63
N MET A 47 14.14 9.73 52.39
CA MET A 47 14.03 10.69 51.29
C MET A 47 12.80 10.38 50.45
N GLU A 48 11.86 11.33 50.37
CA GLU A 48 10.72 11.24 49.47
C GLU A 48 11.16 11.61 48.04
N VAL A 49 11.19 10.63 47.14
CA VAL A 49 11.59 10.83 45.75
C VAL A 49 10.39 11.36 44.96
N THR A 50 10.32 12.68 44.79
CA THR A 50 9.30 13.31 43.93
C THR A 50 9.63 13.08 42.46
N HIS A 51 8.85 12.23 41.79
CA HIS A 51 8.90 12.08 40.34
C HIS A 51 8.27 13.31 39.67
N GLU A 52 9.08 14.28 39.26
CA GLU A 52 8.63 15.32 38.32
C GLU A 52 8.39 14.68 36.95
N LYS A 53 7.12 14.59 36.54
CA LYS A 53 6.77 14.19 35.17
C LYS A 53 7.20 15.31 34.23
N SER A 54 8.39 15.19 33.63
CA SER A 54 8.83 16.08 32.56
C SER A 54 7.83 15.97 31.40
N GLY A 55 6.97 16.98 31.24
CA GLY A 55 5.87 17.03 30.28
C GLY A 55 6.29 17.23 28.82
N VAL A 56 7.34 16.54 28.38
CA VAL A 56 7.82 16.63 26.99
C VAL A 56 6.97 15.71 26.12
N ASN A 57 6.20 16.32 25.22
CA ASN A 57 5.48 15.58 24.19
C ASN A 57 6.46 15.22 23.06
N LEU A 58 6.76 13.93 22.90
CA LEU A 58 7.62 13.38 21.84
C LEU A 58 6.88 13.12 20.52
N SER A 59 5.63 13.60 20.40
CA SER A 59 4.89 13.50 19.14
C SER A 59 5.54 14.35 18.06
N PRO A 60 5.54 13.89 16.80
CA PRO A 60 6.02 14.69 15.68
C PRO A 60 5.28 16.04 15.62
N SER A 61 5.99 17.10 15.26
CA SER A 61 5.34 18.37 14.97
C SER A 61 4.34 18.22 13.82
N THR A 62 3.34 19.10 13.78
CA THR A 62 2.37 19.16 12.68
C THR A 62 3.05 19.34 11.33
N GLU A 63 4.08 20.19 11.26
CA GLU A 63 4.88 20.39 10.05
C GLU A 63 5.58 19.10 9.59
N HIS A 64 6.08 18.29 10.53
CA HIS A 64 6.69 17.00 10.19
C HIS A 64 5.67 16.04 9.59
N LEU A 65 4.45 15.99 10.16
CA LEU A 65 3.36 15.15 9.66
C LEU A 65 2.94 15.59 8.25
N GLU A 66 2.78 16.90 8.02
CA GLU A 66 2.43 17.43 6.69
C GLU A 66 3.50 17.13 5.64
N PHE A 67 4.79 17.25 6.00
CA PHE A 67 5.89 16.92 5.11
C PHE A 67 5.88 15.43 4.74
N GLN A 68 5.68 14.53 5.70
CA GLN A 68 5.57 13.10 5.44
C GLN A 68 4.40 12.79 4.52
N GLN A 69 3.22 13.36 4.80
CA GLN A 69 2.03 13.16 4.00
C GLN A 69 2.22 13.60 2.54
N ARG A 70 2.88 14.75 2.31
CA ARG A 70 3.20 15.22 0.95
C ARG A 70 4.10 14.24 0.21
N ARG A 71 5.14 13.73 0.88
CA ARG A 71 6.05 12.74 0.26
C ARG A 71 5.35 11.44 -0.09
N ASP A 72 4.42 10.99 0.75
CA ASP A 72 3.68 9.76 0.50
C ASP A 72 2.74 9.91 -0.71
N ILE A 73 2.06 11.06 -0.81
CA ILE A 73 1.23 11.40 -1.98
C ILE A 73 2.08 11.43 -3.26
N ASP A 74 3.26 12.05 -3.22
CA ASP A 74 4.14 12.14 -4.38
C ASP A 74 4.69 10.77 -4.79
N ARG A 75 5.08 9.92 -3.82
CA ARG A 75 5.46 8.52 -4.08
C ARG A 75 4.33 7.73 -4.72
N GLU A 76 3.11 7.86 -4.19
CA GLU A 76 1.94 7.18 -4.72
C GLU A 76 1.69 7.60 -6.17
N ARG A 77 1.70 8.92 -6.45
CA ARG A 77 1.55 9.45 -7.81
C ARG A 77 2.59 8.89 -8.77
N GLN A 78 3.86 8.87 -8.38
CA GLN A 78 4.94 8.29 -9.17
C GLN A 78 4.71 6.80 -9.44
N SER A 79 4.29 6.05 -8.41
CA SER A 79 4.01 4.62 -8.56
C SER A 79 2.86 4.34 -9.53
N ILE A 80 1.78 5.14 -9.48
CA ILE A 80 0.65 5.03 -10.39
C ILE A 80 1.09 5.35 -11.82
N GLN A 81 1.93 6.38 -12.00
CA GLN A 81 2.44 6.76 -13.31
C GLN A 81 3.33 5.67 -13.92
N LEU A 82 4.24 5.07 -13.12
CA LEU A 82 5.08 3.95 -13.53
C LEU A 82 4.26 2.71 -13.89
N ARG A 83 3.22 2.37 -13.11
CA ARG A 83 2.31 1.26 -13.44
C ARG A 83 1.55 1.52 -14.74
N ARG A 84 1.10 2.75 -14.97
CA ARG A 84 0.43 3.14 -16.22
C ARG A 84 1.36 3.07 -17.42
N SER A 85 2.57 3.60 -17.31
CA SER A 85 3.55 3.59 -18.41
C SER A 85 4.02 2.18 -18.76
N SER A 86 4.31 1.35 -17.74
CA SER A 86 4.66 -0.07 -17.95
C SER A 86 3.52 -0.87 -18.56
N THR A 87 2.28 -0.67 -18.10
CA THR A 87 1.10 -1.31 -18.72
C THR A 87 0.93 -0.85 -20.16
N ALA A 88 1.07 0.45 -20.44
CA ALA A 88 1.00 0.98 -21.80
C ALA A 88 2.11 0.41 -22.70
N ALA A 89 3.34 0.23 -22.19
CA ALA A 89 4.46 -0.37 -22.91
C ALA A 89 4.27 -1.89 -23.13
N GLN A 90 3.70 -2.60 -22.17
CA GLN A 90 3.31 -4.01 -22.33
C GLN A 90 2.21 -4.14 -23.38
N MET A 91 1.18 -3.29 -23.35
CA MET A 91 0.18 -3.23 -24.41
C MET A 91 0.77 -2.80 -25.76
N ALA A 92 1.84 -2.00 -25.75
CA ALA A 92 2.58 -1.61 -26.94
C ALA A 92 3.36 -2.78 -27.58
N SER A 93 3.74 -3.78 -26.80
CA SER A 93 4.51 -4.94 -27.26
C SER A 93 3.71 -6.24 -27.27
N ALA A 94 2.47 -6.21 -26.78
CA ALA A 94 1.62 -7.38 -26.69
C ALA A 94 1.28 -7.94 -28.09
N PRO A 95 1.38 -9.25 -28.29
CA PRO A 95 0.94 -9.88 -29.53
C PRO A 95 -0.57 -9.71 -29.70
N CYS A 96 -1.02 -9.69 -30.96
CA CYS A 96 -2.46 -9.66 -31.27
C CYS A 96 -3.18 -10.84 -30.62
N ARG A 97 -4.49 -10.68 -30.37
CA ARG A 97 -5.33 -11.77 -29.87
C ARG A 97 -5.24 -12.95 -30.84
N THR A 98 -5.07 -14.15 -30.30
CA THR A 98 -5.09 -15.37 -31.09
C THR A 98 -6.53 -15.80 -31.36
N PHE A 99 -6.85 -16.05 -32.62
CA PHE A 99 -8.12 -16.62 -33.05
C PHE A 99 -7.85 -18.00 -33.64
N ASN A 100 -8.73 -18.96 -33.37
CA ASN A 100 -8.67 -20.21 -34.13
C ASN A 100 -9.13 -19.95 -35.58
N SER A 101 -8.77 -20.84 -36.50
CA SER A 101 -9.01 -20.65 -37.95
C SER A 101 -10.51 -20.54 -38.29
N SER A 102 -11.37 -21.29 -37.61
CA SER A 102 -12.82 -21.27 -37.81
C SER A 102 -13.44 -19.96 -37.34
N GLU A 103 -13.12 -19.52 -36.12
CA GLU A 103 -13.57 -18.25 -35.55
C GLU A 103 -13.15 -17.07 -36.42
N LEU A 104 -11.87 -17.02 -36.80
CA LEU A 104 -11.34 -15.97 -37.67
C LEU A 104 -12.07 -15.93 -39.01
N ARG A 105 -12.29 -17.10 -39.62
CA ARG A 105 -13.03 -17.22 -40.89
C ARG A 105 -14.47 -16.75 -40.73
N THR A 106 -15.16 -17.14 -39.66
CA THR A 106 -16.53 -16.69 -39.38
C THR A 106 -16.60 -15.17 -39.24
N LEU A 107 -15.67 -14.56 -38.52
CA LEU A 107 -15.64 -13.11 -38.34
C LEU A 107 -15.40 -12.39 -39.67
N ILE A 108 -14.46 -12.87 -40.50
CA ILE A 108 -14.18 -12.28 -41.82
C ILE A 108 -15.41 -12.38 -42.73
N ILE A 109 -16.03 -13.56 -42.84
CA ILE A 109 -17.21 -13.76 -43.72
C ILE A 109 -18.40 -12.92 -43.25
N ARG A 110 -18.55 -12.74 -41.94
CA ARG A 110 -19.61 -11.90 -41.36
C ARG A 110 -19.27 -10.40 -41.37
N HIS A 111 -18.14 -10.00 -41.93
CA HIS A 111 -17.67 -8.61 -41.93
C HIS A 111 -17.59 -8.02 -40.51
N ASN A 112 -17.20 -8.82 -39.53
CA ASN A 112 -17.07 -8.39 -38.15
C ASN A 112 -15.59 -8.15 -37.82
N VAL A 113 -15.23 -6.89 -37.60
CA VAL A 113 -13.91 -6.52 -37.09
C VAL A 113 -13.99 -6.36 -35.58
N VAL A 114 -13.11 -7.02 -34.84
CA VAL A 114 -13.07 -6.96 -33.37
C VAL A 114 -11.69 -6.59 -32.87
N SER A 115 -11.62 -6.00 -31.67
CA SER A 115 -10.37 -5.71 -31.00
C SER A 115 -9.52 -6.98 -30.84
N GLY A 116 -8.23 -6.84 -31.12
CA GLY A 116 -7.24 -7.90 -31.11
C GLY A 116 -7.02 -8.58 -32.46
N MET A 117 -7.86 -8.35 -33.48
CA MET A 117 -7.59 -8.85 -34.84
C MET A 117 -6.30 -8.27 -35.41
N LYS A 118 -5.61 -9.02 -36.29
CA LYS A 118 -4.52 -8.44 -37.08
C LYS A 118 -5.08 -7.46 -38.10
N ARG A 119 -4.33 -6.41 -38.42
CA ARG A 119 -4.69 -5.45 -39.49
C ARG A 119 -5.09 -6.14 -40.79
N ALA A 120 -4.31 -7.14 -41.23
CA ALA A 120 -4.59 -7.87 -42.46
C ALA A 120 -5.95 -8.58 -42.42
N ASP A 121 -6.34 -9.13 -41.27
CA ASP A 121 -7.62 -9.84 -41.10
C ASP A 121 -8.79 -8.87 -41.09
N ALA A 122 -8.63 -7.72 -40.45
CA ALA A 122 -9.63 -6.65 -40.48
C ALA A 122 -9.83 -6.10 -41.90
N LEU A 123 -8.75 -5.92 -42.65
CA LEU A 123 -8.80 -5.52 -44.07
C LEU A 123 -9.45 -6.61 -44.94
N ARG A 124 -9.27 -7.89 -44.64
CA ARG A 124 -10.00 -8.96 -45.32
C ARG A 124 -11.50 -8.96 -44.99
N ALA A 125 -11.86 -8.58 -43.78
CA ALA A 125 -13.25 -8.52 -43.34
C ALA A 125 -14.00 -7.31 -43.92
N TRP A 126 -13.41 -6.11 -43.95
CA TRP A 126 -14.10 -4.89 -44.41
C TRP A 126 -13.67 -4.39 -45.79
N GLY A 127 -12.59 -4.94 -46.33
CA GLY A 127 -11.97 -4.47 -47.58
C GLY A 127 -11.06 -3.27 -47.38
N SER A 128 -10.70 -2.63 -48.50
CA SER A 128 -9.84 -1.44 -48.50
C SER A 128 -10.54 -0.24 -47.87
N PRO A 129 -9.92 0.47 -46.92
CA PRO A 129 -10.48 1.68 -46.34
C PRO A 129 -10.54 2.80 -47.38
N THR A 130 -11.49 3.71 -47.21
CA THR A 130 -11.60 4.93 -48.02
C THR A 130 -10.43 5.88 -47.75
N ARG A 131 -9.98 5.96 -46.49
CA ARG A 131 -8.84 6.79 -46.09
C ARG A 131 -8.10 6.14 -44.91
N ILE A 132 -6.79 6.35 -44.86
CA ILE A 132 -5.96 5.97 -43.70
C ILE A 132 -5.34 7.25 -43.14
N ASN A 133 -5.58 7.52 -41.85
CA ASN A 133 -5.04 8.66 -41.11
C ASN A 133 -4.17 8.15 -39.96
N GLY A 134 -2.88 7.93 -40.22
CA GLY A 134 -1.97 7.28 -39.27
C GLY A 134 -2.46 5.87 -38.92
N ASP A 135 -2.84 5.67 -37.67
CA ASP A 135 -3.35 4.40 -37.14
C ASP A 135 -4.84 4.15 -37.44
N GLN A 136 -5.56 5.16 -37.91
CA GLN A 136 -7.00 5.07 -38.19
C GLN A 136 -7.26 4.61 -39.62
N HIS A 137 -8.07 3.56 -39.78
CA HIS A 137 -8.63 3.11 -41.04
C HIS A 137 -10.10 3.54 -41.12
N ALA A 138 -10.39 4.50 -42.01
CA ALA A 138 -11.71 5.09 -42.16
C ALA A 138 -12.44 4.53 -43.39
N TYR A 139 -13.71 4.18 -43.19
CA TYR A 139 -14.63 3.67 -44.20
C TYR A 139 -15.81 4.61 -44.32
N HIS A 140 -16.07 5.09 -45.52
CA HIS A 140 -17.27 5.85 -45.86
C HIS A 140 -18.14 4.97 -46.76
N TRP A 141 -19.32 4.60 -46.27
CA TRP A 141 -20.19 3.62 -46.94
C TRP A 141 -21.11 4.30 -47.95
N ALA A 142 -21.41 3.62 -49.04
CA ALA A 142 -22.24 4.17 -50.13
C ALA A 142 -23.69 4.51 -49.71
N ARG A 143 -24.23 3.79 -48.71
CA ARG A 143 -25.58 4.02 -48.17
C ARG A 143 -25.65 5.11 -47.10
N GLY A 144 -24.54 5.81 -46.86
CA GLY A 144 -24.36 6.68 -45.71
C GLY A 144 -23.81 5.91 -44.51
N GLY A 145 -23.26 6.65 -43.54
CA GLY A 145 -22.57 6.09 -42.39
C GLY A 145 -21.05 6.05 -42.55
N SER A 146 -20.34 5.95 -41.44
CA SER A 146 -18.89 5.83 -41.43
C SER A 146 -18.44 4.93 -40.31
N SER A 147 -17.41 4.14 -40.58
CA SER A 147 -16.87 3.21 -39.61
C SER A 147 -15.36 3.29 -39.60
N TYR A 148 -14.80 3.02 -38.43
CA TYR A 148 -13.40 3.22 -38.17
C TYR A 148 -12.87 2.04 -37.38
N PHE A 149 -11.67 1.59 -37.71
CA PHE A 149 -10.89 0.83 -36.76
C PHE A 149 -9.50 1.45 -36.62
N TYR A 150 -8.94 1.29 -35.43
CA TYR A 150 -7.64 1.83 -35.07
C TYR A 150 -6.67 0.69 -34.88
N VAL A 151 -5.52 0.75 -35.55
CA VAL A 151 -4.48 -0.25 -35.46
C VAL A 151 -3.37 0.27 -34.57
N ARG A 152 -2.99 -0.50 -33.55
CA ARG A 152 -1.81 -0.23 -32.73
C ARG A 152 -0.98 -1.51 -32.67
N ASN A 153 0.32 -1.41 -32.96
CA ASN A 153 1.26 -2.54 -33.01
C ASN A 153 0.81 -3.68 -33.95
N GLY A 154 0.18 -3.32 -35.07
CA GLY A 154 -0.32 -4.29 -36.06
C GLY A 154 -1.66 -4.96 -35.71
N CYS A 155 -2.22 -4.67 -34.53
CA CYS A 155 -3.49 -5.22 -34.06
C CYS A 155 -4.57 -4.15 -33.99
N VAL A 156 -5.82 -4.53 -34.24
CA VAL A 156 -6.97 -3.65 -34.02
C VAL A 156 -7.12 -3.40 -32.53
N ASN A 157 -7.04 -2.15 -32.10
CA ASN A 157 -7.24 -1.75 -30.71
C ASN A 157 -8.70 -1.40 -30.44
N THR A 158 -9.28 -0.57 -31.30
CA THR A 158 -10.65 -0.04 -31.14
C THR A 158 -11.37 -0.09 -32.48
N VAL A 159 -12.68 -0.35 -32.43
CA VAL A 159 -13.58 -0.32 -33.59
C VAL A 159 -14.76 0.59 -33.25
N GLN A 160 -15.15 1.44 -34.20
CA GLN A 160 -16.28 2.35 -34.10
C GLN A 160 -17.17 2.18 -35.33
N GLY A 161 -18.43 1.83 -35.13
CA GLY A 161 -19.35 1.45 -36.20
C GLY A 161 -19.17 0.00 -36.65
N GLN A 162 -19.89 -0.36 -37.70
CA GLN A 162 -19.97 -1.72 -38.23
C GLN A 162 -19.89 -1.71 -39.76
N TRP A 163 -19.77 -2.89 -40.36
CA TRP A 163 -19.76 -2.97 -41.81
C TRP A 163 -21.05 -2.41 -42.43
N GLY A 164 -20.91 -1.44 -43.34
CA GLY A 164 -22.02 -0.85 -44.08
C GLY A 164 -22.73 0.34 -43.42
N GLY A 165 -22.35 0.72 -42.19
CA GLY A 165 -22.95 1.85 -41.47
C GLY A 165 -23.45 1.44 -40.10
#